data_AF-A0A1Y2B299-F1
#
_entry.id   AF-A0A1Y2B299-F1
#
_cell.length_a   1.000
_cell.length_b   1.000
_cell.length_c   1.000
_cell.angle_alpha   90.00
_cell.angle_beta   90.00
_cell.angle_gamma   90.00
#
_symmetry.space_group_name_H-M   'P 1'
#
loop_
_entity.id
_entity.type
_entity.pdbx_description
1 polymer ?
#
loop_
_entity_poly.entity_id
_entity_poly.type
_entity_poly.pdbx_seq_one_letter_code
_entity_poly.pdbx_strand_id
1 'polypeptide(L)'
;MQALSRREETDLMDRMRKEALVKCEDVVREYVECTKSRTVTIGWACKDQLKAWTECMHRHVTQETIDAAKLDYLATRGDKEKEAIERLKKERVESYKRHAGIKE
;
A
#
# COMPACT_ATOMS: atom_id res chain seq x y z
N MET A 1 -5.57 -14.95 14.57
CA MET A 1 -5.21 -14.19 13.35
C MET A 1 -5.31 -12.73 13.70
N GLN A 2 -4.22 -11.95 13.65
CA GLN A 2 -4.27 -10.52 13.96
C GLN A 2 -4.92 -9.79 12.79
N ALA A 3 -6.00 -9.06 13.04
CA ALA A 3 -6.71 -8.32 12.01
C ALA A 3 -6.02 -6.97 11.74
N LEU A 4 -6.02 -6.54 10.48
CA LEU A 4 -5.62 -5.20 10.09
C LEU A 4 -6.61 -4.17 10.62
N SER A 5 -6.13 -3.02 11.06
CA SER A 5 -6.99 -1.86 11.31
C SER A 5 -7.57 -1.35 10.00
N ARG A 6 -8.79 -0.78 10.03
CA ARG A 6 -9.41 -0.18 8.83
C ARG A 6 -8.51 0.85 8.14
N ARG A 7 -7.71 1.58 8.92
CA ARG A 7 -6.74 2.53 8.37
C ARG A 7 -5.64 1.82 7.60
N GLU A 8 -5.07 0.76 8.17
CA GLU A 8 -4.03 -0.04 7.52
C GLU A 8 -4.56 -0.72 6.24
N GLU A 9 -5.81 -1.21 6.26
CA GLU A 9 -6.45 -1.76 5.07
C GLU A 9 -6.63 -0.70 3.99
N THR A 10 -7.06 0.51 4.35
CA THR A 10 -7.20 1.62 3.39
C THR A 10 -5.86 2.01 2.81
N ASP A 11 -4.83 2.17 3.65
CA ASP A 11 -3.47 2.52 3.22
C ASP A 11 -2.84 1.43 2.35
N LEU A 12 -3.14 0.15 2.61
CA LEU A 12 -2.73 -0.98 1.78
C LEU A 12 -3.41 -0.93 0.41
N MET A 13 -4.74 -0.75 0.39
CA MET A 13 -5.52 -0.66 -0.85
C MET A 13 -5.08 0.52 -1.72
N ASP A 14 -4.78 1.67 -1.12
CA ASP A 14 -4.31 2.84 -1.84
C ASP A 14 -2.91 2.64 -2.43
N ARG A 15 -2.01 1.94 -1.72
CA ARG A 15 -0.70 1.55 -2.27
C ARG A 15 -0.86 0.61 -3.46
N MET A 16 -1.67 -0.44 -3.33
CA MET A 16 -1.92 -1.39 -4.41
C MET A 16 -2.53 -0.71 -5.64
N ARG A 17 -3.49 0.19 -5.45
CA ARG A 17 -4.09 0.96 -6.55
C ARG A 17 -3.06 1.85 -7.23
N LYS A 18 -2.18 2.52 -6.48
CA LYS A 18 -1.10 3.34 -7.07
C LYS A 18 -0.14 2.50 -7.90
N GLU A 19 0.25 1.32 -7.41
CA GLU A 19 1.09 0.39 -8.18
C GLU A 19 0.39 -0.12 -9.45
N ALA A 20 -0.91 -0.41 -9.36
CA ALA A 20 -1.71 -0.80 -10.52
C ALA A 20 -1.84 0.34 -11.54
N LEU A 21 -1.94 1.60 -11.09
CA LEU A 21 -1.99 2.76 -11.98
C LEU A 21 -0.70 2.90 -12.80
N VAL A 22 0.47 2.64 -12.21
CA VAL A 22 1.75 2.64 -12.94
C VAL A 22 1.77 1.52 -14.00
N LYS A 23 1.26 0.33 -13.68
CA LYS A 23 1.17 -0.79 -14.64
C LYS A 23 0.18 -0.53 -15.78
N CYS A 24 -0.85 0.27 -15.51
CA CYS A 24 -1.92 0.61 -16.47
C CYS A 24 -1.76 2.00 -17.09
N GLU A 25 -0.55 2.59 -17.08
CA GLU A 25 -0.32 3.98 -17.49
C GLU A 25 -0.85 4.29 -18.90
N ASP A 26 -0.68 3.37 -19.85
CA ASP A 26 -1.10 3.59 -21.23
C ASP A 26 -2.62 3.78 -21.37
N VAL A 27 -3.41 2.88 -20.78
CA VAL A 27 -4.89 2.95 -20.83
C VAL A 27 -5.42 4.11 -19.98
N VAL A 28 -4.73 4.46 -18.89
CA VAL A 28 -5.05 5.64 -18.08
C VAL A 28 -4.83 6.91 -18.90
N ARG A 29 -3.71 6.99 -19.63
CA ARG A 29 -3.37 8.14 -20.46
C ARG A 29 -4.39 8.36 -21.57
N GLU A 30 -4.86 7.31 -22.24
CA GLU A 30 -5.93 7.41 -23.24
C GLU A 30 -7.25 7.92 -22.65
N TYR A 31 -7.62 7.44 -21.46
CA TYR A 31 -8.79 7.94 -20.75
C TYR A 31 -8.64 9.42 -20.37
N VAL A 32 -7.49 9.79 -19.79
CA VAL A 32 -7.19 11.18 -19.44
C VAL A 32 -7.26 12.09 -20.67
N GLU A 33 -6.69 11.68 -21.80
CA GLU A 33 -6.76 12.46 -23.05
C GLU A 33 -8.21 12.64 -23.54
N CYS A 34 -9.03 11.60 -23.46
CA CYS A 34 -10.46 11.69 -23.80
C CYS A 34 -11.21 12.69 -22.91
N THR A 35 -10.89 12.73 -21.61
CA THR A 35 -11.56 13.61 -20.63
C THR A 35 -11.10 15.06 -20.67
N LYS A 36 -9.88 15.36 -21.15
CA LYS A 36 -9.38 16.76 -21.24
C LYS A 36 -10.30 17.69 -22.04
N SER A 37 -10.95 17.16 -23.06
CA SER A 37 -11.80 17.95 -23.98
C SER A 37 -13.28 17.99 -23.58
N ARG A 38 -13.68 17.30 -22.50
CA ARG A 38 -15.09 17.05 -22.18
C ARG A 38 -15.31 17.15 -20.69
N THR A 39 -16.23 17.99 -20.23
CA THR A 39 -16.61 18.11 -18.80
C THR A 39 -17.98 17.51 -18.52
N VAL A 40 -18.95 17.73 -19.41
CA VAL A 40 -20.34 17.29 -19.22
C VAL A 40 -20.58 15.92 -19.86
N THR A 41 -19.88 15.62 -20.96
CA THR A 41 -20.18 14.48 -21.83
C THR A 41 -19.29 13.26 -21.60
N ILE A 42 -18.48 13.24 -20.54
CA ILE A 42 -17.46 12.21 -20.27
C ILE A 42 -18.08 10.81 -20.18
N GLY A 43 -19.20 10.69 -19.46
CA GLY A 43 -19.77 9.39 -19.09
C GLY A 43 -20.17 8.51 -20.28
N TRP A 44 -20.50 9.10 -21.43
CA TRP A 44 -20.80 8.35 -22.66
C TRP A 44 -19.68 8.45 -23.69
N ALA A 45 -19.04 9.61 -23.84
CA ALA A 45 -18.05 9.84 -24.88
C ALA A 45 -16.72 9.12 -24.63
N CYS A 46 -16.38 8.84 -23.36
CA CYS A 46 -15.14 8.16 -22.96
C CYS A 46 -15.38 6.77 -22.37
N LYS A 47 -16.55 6.17 -22.63
CA LYS A 47 -16.97 4.89 -22.04
C LYS A 47 -16.01 3.74 -22.39
N ASP A 48 -15.50 3.72 -23.62
CA ASP A 48 -14.62 2.64 -24.09
C ASP A 48 -13.24 2.73 -23.42
N GLN A 49 -12.67 3.93 -23.32
CA GLN A 49 -11.41 4.17 -22.61
C GLN A 49 -11.57 3.88 -21.11
N LEU A 50 -12.71 4.26 -20.51
CA LEU A 50 -13.01 3.94 -19.12
C LEU A 50 -13.08 2.42 -18.89
N LYS A 51 -13.69 1.68 -19.84
CA LYS A 51 -13.76 0.21 -19.78
C LYS A 51 -12.37 -0.40 -19.86
N ALA A 52 -11.53 0.04 -20.79
CA ALA A 52 -10.15 -0.46 -20.94
C ALA A 52 -9.31 -0.19 -19.69
N TRP A 53 -9.39 1.03 -19.12
CA TRP A 53 -8.72 1.36 -17.86
C TRP A 53 -9.21 0.48 -16.71
N THR A 54 -10.53 0.36 -16.54
CA THR A 54 -11.13 -0.43 -15.46
C THR A 54 -10.75 -1.91 -15.57
N GLU A 55 -10.75 -2.45 -16.79
CA GLU A 55 -10.35 -3.84 -17.05
C GLU A 55 -8.87 -4.09 -16.71
N CYS A 56 -7.97 -3.15 -17.02
CA CYS A 56 -6.57 -3.25 -16.63
C CYS A 56 -6.41 -3.25 -15.10
N MET A 57 -7.10 -2.33 -14.40
CA MET A 57 -7.06 -2.26 -12.93
C MET A 57 -7.57 -3.55 -12.27
N HIS A 58 -8.65 -4.13 -12.78
CA HIS A 58 -9.21 -5.38 -12.26
C HIS A 58 -8.26 -6.58 -12.36
N ARG A 59 -7.35 -6.60 -13.34
CA ARG A 59 -6.34 -7.66 -13.47
C ARG A 59 -5.25 -7.57 -12.40
N HIS A 60 -5.00 -6.39 -11.85
CA HIS A 60 -3.96 -6.16 -10.84
C HIS A 60 -4.47 -6.08 -9.41
N VAL A 61 -5.72 -5.66 -9.21
CA VAL A 61 -6.35 -5.53 -7.89
C VAL A 61 -7.43 -6.60 -7.75
N THR A 62 -6.99 -7.86 -7.66
CA THR A 62 -7.87 -9.02 -7.43
C THR A 62 -7.95 -9.36 -5.94
N GLN A 63 -8.99 -10.08 -5.54
CA GLN A 63 -9.14 -10.54 -4.15
C GLN A 63 -7.91 -11.33 -3.68
N GLU A 64 -7.36 -12.20 -4.54
CA GLU A 64 -6.16 -12.98 -4.24
C GLU A 64 -4.93 -12.09 -4.01
N THR A 65 -4.72 -11.07 -4.85
CA THR A 65 -3.59 -10.14 -4.66
C THR A 65 -3.73 -9.31 -3.40
N ILE A 66 -4.97 -8.93 -3.03
CA ILE A 66 -5.26 -8.19 -1.81
C ILE A 66 -4.98 -9.08 -0.60
N ASP A 67 -5.45 -10.32 -0.61
CA ASP A 67 -5.26 -11.25 0.51
C ASP A 67 -3.78 -11.59 0.68
N ALA A 68 -3.04 -11.80 -0.42
CA ALA A 68 -1.58 -11.97 -0.39
C ALA A 68 -0.87 -10.73 0.20
N ALA A 69 -1.26 -9.53 -0.22
CA ALA A 69 -0.68 -8.28 0.29
C ALA A 69 -1.01 -8.05 1.77
N LYS A 70 -2.19 -8.47 2.24
CA LYS A 70 -2.56 -8.44 3.67
C LYS A 70 -1.65 -9.36 4.49
N LEU A 71 -1.39 -10.58 4.00
CA LEU A 71 -0.50 -11.52 4.67
C LEU A 71 0.94 -10.99 4.76
N ASP A 72 1.46 -10.44 3.66
CA ASP A 72 2.79 -9.82 3.62
C ASP A 72 2.91 -8.63 4.58
N TYR A 73 1.89 -7.78 4.63
CA TYR A 73 1.86 -6.66 5.57
C TYR A 73 1.90 -7.12 7.04
N LEU A 74 1.14 -8.17 7.38
CA LEU A 74 1.15 -8.72 8.74
C LEU A 74 2.50 -9.34 9.10
N ALA A 75 3.17 -10.00 8.15
CA ALA A 75 4.51 -10.55 8.36
C ALA A 75 5.53 -9.43 8.63
N THR A 76 5.59 -8.43 7.75
CA THR A 76 6.53 -7.31 7.87
C THR A 76 6.30 -6.44 9.11
N ARG A 77 5.05 -6.31 9.58
CA ARG A 77 4.73 -5.64 10.84
C ARG A 77 5.32 -6.37 12.05
N GLY A 78 5.19 -7.69 12.09
CA GLY A 78 5.74 -8.52 13.17
C GLY A 78 7.25 -8.39 13.30
N ASP A 79 7.96 -8.30 12.17
CA ASP A 79 9.42 -8.13 12.17
C ASP A 79 9.84 -6.74 12.64
N LYS A 80 9.17 -5.68 12.17
CA LYS A 80 9.41 -4.31 12.65
C LYS A 80 9.16 -4.15 14.16
N GLU A 81 8.13 -4.80 14.68
CA GLU A 81 7.79 -4.77 16.10
C GLU A 81 8.87 -5.46 16.94
N LYS A 82 9.35 -6.63 16.50
CA LYS A 82 10.46 -7.34 17.15
C LYS A 82 11.74 -6.50 17.15
N GLU A 83 12.11 -5.92 16.01
CA GLU A 83 13.30 -5.06 15.91
C GLU A 83 13.20 -3.83 16.83
N ALA A 84 12.03 -3.19 16.90
CA ALA A 84 11.82 -2.04 17.79
C ALA A 84 11.97 -2.43 19.26
N ILE A 85 11.40 -3.57 19.67
CA ILE A 85 11.54 -4.09 21.04
C ILE A 85 13.00 -4.41 21.35
N GLU A 86 13.74 -5.03 20.41
CA GLU A 86 15.16 -5.32 20.61
C GLU A 86 16.02 -4.06 20.74
N ARG A 87 15.76 -3.03 19.93
CA ARG A 87 16.42 -1.72 20.06
C ARG A 87 16.16 -1.12 21.44
N LEU A 88 14.91 -1.07 21.87
CA LEU A 88 14.54 -0.56 23.20
C LEU A 88 15.18 -1.37 24.34
N LYS A 89 15.31 -2.69 24.19
CA LYS A 89 16.01 -3.54 25.18
C LYS A 89 17.50 -3.20 25.25
N LYS A 90 18.17 -3.04 24.10
CA LYS A 90 19.59 -2.65 24.05
C LYS A 90 19.81 -1.28 24.70
N GLU A 91 19.00 -0.28 24.32
CA GLU A 91 19.05 1.05 24.91
C GLU A 91 18.81 1.02 26.43
N ARG A 92 17.87 0.19 26.90
CA ARG A 92 17.61 0.02 28.33
C ARG A 92 18.79 -0.61 29.06
N VAL A 93 19.40 -1.64 28.49
CA VAL A 93 20.59 -2.31 29.06
C VAL A 93 21.78 -1.35 29.08
N GLU A 94 22.01 -0.60 28.01
CA GLU A 94 23.05 0.44 27.94
C GLU A 94 22.80 1.54 28.98
N SER A 95 21.56 2.01 29.10
CA SER A 95 21.19 2.98 30.14
C SER A 95 21.45 2.44 31.53
N TYR A 96 21.09 1.17 31.82
CA TYR A 96 21.35 0.54 33.10
C TYR A 96 22.85 0.42 33.39
N LYS A 97 23.66 -0.01 32.41
CA LYS A 97 25.13 -0.06 32.54
C LYS A 97 25.73 1.30 32.88
N ARG A 98 25.26 2.37 32.21
CA ARG A 98 25.67 3.76 32.50
C ARG A 98 25.34 4.18 33.93
N HIS A 99 24.12 3.92 34.40
CA HIS A 99 23.69 4.30 35.75
C HIS A 99 24.33 3.45 36.85
N ALA A 100 24.62 2.18 36.58
CA ALA A 100 25.24 1.26 37.53
C ALA A 100 26.76 1.50 37.69
N GLY A 101 27.36 2.43 36.95
CA GLY A 101 28.79 2.75 37.04
C GLY A 101 29.72 1.61 36.57
N ILE A 102 29.17 0.63 35.86
CA ILE A 102 29.93 -0.47 35.26
C ILE A 102 30.62 0.12 34.01
N LYS A 103 31.85 0.62 34.18
CA LYS A 103 32.76 0.88 33.06
C LYS A 103 33.07 -0.46 32.38
N GLU A 104 33.04 -0.46 31.04
CA GLU A 104 33.46 -1.58 30.18
C GLU A 104 34.76 -2.24 30.64
#